data_AF-A0A537ECM2-F1
#
_entry.id   AF-A0A537ECM2-F1
#
_cell.length_a   1.000
_cell.length_b   1.000
_cell.length_c   1.000
_cell.angle_alpha   90.00
_cell.angle_beta   90.00
_cell.angle_gamma   90.00
#
_symmetry.space_group_name_H-M   'P 1'
#
loop_
_entity.id
_entity.type
_entity.pdbx_description
1 polymer ?
#
loop_
_entity_poly.entity_id
_entity_poly.type
_entity_poly.pdbx_seq_one_letter_code
_entity_poly.pdbx_strand_id
1 'polypeptide(L)'
;MDDKKPSTSTNSPPPSTQPAASQPPNPAPLAKSPLISRRRFLQGALAASAVLAAASVGASGQILGPLIPPRLPSQTLIGTDTTTLESGYDGAVAAGTLYTDLLSGKVPSWTHFFYWPFDSTVSPYYKNVVCRLPDPVQLTSMSNAFTAPDGTKFVAYNVTCVHLRCLVNPGYAGPAEAGEFRLQCPCHGSQYRISDGVPVAGPAFDLGLLPLPQITLGVDSTGKQLVAIAINGEPGVGRTQ
;
A
#
# COMPACT_ATOMS: atom_id res chain seq x y z
N MET A 1 84.39 -9.04 14.59
CA MET A 1 84.38 -10.52 14.50
C MET A 1 83.57 -10.86 13.24
N ASP A 2 84.02 -10.50 12.05
CA ASP A 2 85.31 -10.80 11.41
C ASP A 2 85.49 -12.28 11.07
N ASP A 3 86.13 -12.45 9.91
CA ASP A 3 86.67 -13.68 9.33
C ASP A 3 85.70 -14.74 8.76
N LYS A 4 85.98 -15.47 7.67
CA LYS A 4 86.82 -15.32 6.46
C LYS A 4 86.94 -16.70 5.81
N LYS A 5 86.43 -16.77 4.57
CA LYS A 5 86.76 -17.69 3.46
C LYS A 5 87.83 -18.80 3.69
N PRO A 6 87.55 -20.02 3.22
CA PRO A 6 88.42 -20.70 2.25
C PRO A 6 87.65 -20.98 0.93
N SER A 7 88.13 -20.80 -0.30
CA SER A 7 89.46 -20.87 -0.95
C SER A 7 89.92 -22.28 -1.36
N THR A 8 89.55 -22.69 -2.58
CA THR A 8 90.31 -23.53 -3.55
C THR A 8 89.67 -23.26 -4.93
N SER A 9 90.39 -22.88 -6.00
CA SER A 9 91.38 -23.66 -6.78
C SER A 9 90.73 -24.94 -7.35
N THR A 10 90.77 -25.29 -8.64
CA THR A 10 91.43 -24.78 -9.87
C THR A 10 90.55 -25.27 -11.07
N ASN A 11 90.78 -25.09 -12.39
CA ASN A 11 91.92 -24.67 -13.20
C ASN A 11 91.44 -24.09 -14.56
N SER A 12 92.35 -23.68 -15.46
CA SER A 12 92.01 -23.32 -16.86
C SER A 12 92.99 -23.94 -17.88
N PRO A 13 92.51 -24.64 -18.93
CA PRO A 13 93.30 -24.98 -20.11
C PRO A 13 93.30 -23.87 -21.21
N PRO A 14 94.22 -23.92 -22.20
CA PRO A 14 94.52 -22.81 -23.12
C PRO A 14 93.62 -22.74 -24.38
N PRO A 15 93.75 -21.70 -25.24
CA PRO A 15 92.84 -21.43 -26.34
C PRO A 15 93.15 -22.23 -27.62
N SER A 16 92.11 -22.42 -28.44
CA SER A 16 92.23 -22.81 -29.85
C SER A 16 91.29 -21.97 -30.72
N THR A 17 91.71 -21.70 -31.95
CA THR A 17 91.14 -20.68 -32.85
C THR A 17 89.87 -21.10 -33.59
N GLN A 18 89.06 -20.08 -33.90
CA GLN A 18 87.92 -19.98 -34.83
C GLN A 18 87.80 -21.01 -35.98
N PRO A 19 86.57 -21.33 -36.42
CA PRO A 19 85.87 -20.46 -37.40
C PRO A 19 84.46 -20.03 -36.97
N ALA A 20 83.94 -18.97 -37.60
CA ALA A 20 82.61 -18.41 -37.32
C ALA A 20 81.50 -19.11 -38.15
N ALA A 21 80.39 -19.48 -37.50
CA ALA A 21 79.15 -19.86 -38.19
C ALA A 21 77.90 -19.60 -37.32
N SER A 22 76.91 -18.92 -37.92
CA SER A 22 75.46 -18.86 -37.60
C SER A 22 75.00 -18.68 -36.13
N GLN A 23 74.41 -17.51 -35.83
CA GLN A 23 73.50 -17.34 -34.68
C GLN A 23 72.20 -18.14 -34.85
N PRO A 24 71.60 -18.67 -33.76
CA PRO A 24 70.25 -19.22 -33.79
C PRO A 24 69.19 -18.12 -34.01
N PRO A 25 68.00 -18.46 -34.57
CA PRO A 25 66.98 -17.48 -34.92
C PRO A 25 66.39 -16.79 -33.69
N ASN A 26 66.21 -15.47 -33.81
CA ASN A 26 65.59 -14.61 -32.82
C ASN A 26 64.11 -15.00 -32.59
N PRO A 27 63.60 -15.14 -31.35
CA PRO A 27 62.18 -15.40 -31.13
C PRO A 27 61.32 -14.28 -31.73
N ALA A 28 60.19 -14.66 -32.32
CA ALA A 28 59.30 -13.73 -33.00
C ALA A 28 58.77 -12.64 -32.04
N PRO A 29 58.57 -11.39 -32.50
CA PRO A 29 58.03 -10.34 -31.65
C PRO A 29 56.63 -10.71 -31.14
N LEU A 30 56.43 -10.67 -29.82
CA LEU A 30 55.09 -10.69 -29.24
C LEU A 30 54.25 -9.59 -29.88
N ALA A 31 53.12 -9.97 -30.47
CA ALA A 31 52.21 -9.06 -31.13
C ALA A 31 51.69 -8.03 -30.11
N LYS A 32 52.17 -6.79 -30.20
CA LYS A 32 51.70 -5.69 -29.36
C LYS A 32 50.24 -5.43 -29.70
N SER A 33 49.36 -5.69 -28.73
CA SER A 33 47.93 -5.39 -28.84
C SER A 33 47.72 -3.92 -29.21
N PRO A 34 46.68 -3.60 -30.01
CA PRO A 34 46.48 -2.24 -30.50
C PRO A 34 46.22 -1.27 -29.34
N LEU A 35 47.19 -0.41 -29.06
CA LEU A 35 47.08 0.66 -28.08
C LEU A 35 45.95 1.61 -28.51
N ILE A 36 44.84 1.58 -27.78
CA ILE A 36 43.72 2.52 -27.99
C ILE A 36 44.27 3.93 -27.76
N SER A 37 44.12 4.80 -28.77
CA SER A 37 44.60 6.18 -28.66
C SER A 37 43.82 6.94 -27.58
N ARG A 38 44.48 7.88 -26.89
CA ARG A 38 43.84 8.71 -25.85
C ARG A 38 42.55 9.37 -26.35
N ARG A 39 42.51 9.80 -27.63
CA ARG A 39 41.32 10.35 -28.27
C ARG A 39 40.17 9.34 -28.37
N ARG A 40 40.43 8.10 -28.79
CA ARG A 40 39.40 7.05 -28.86
C ARG A 40 38.92 6.61 -27.47
N PHE A 41 39.82 6.55 -26.48
CA PHE A 41 39.43 6.31 -25.09
C PHE A 41 38.49 7.40 -24.56
N LEU A 42 38.85 8.68 -24.72
CA LEU A 42 37.99 9.80 -24.31
C LEU A 42 36.66 9.84 -25.05
N GLN A 43 36.64 9.54 -26.35
CA GLN A 43 35.39 9.42 -27.12
C GLN A 43 34.49 8.28 -26.61
N GLY A 44 35.08 7.12 -26.30
CA GLY A 44 34.35 5.98 -25.71
C GLY A 44 33.80 6.31 -24.32
N ALA A 45 34.60 6.95 -23.47
CA ALA A 45 34.19 7.38 -22.14
C ALA A 45 33.03 8.40 -22.18
N LEU A 46 33.11 9.42 -23.05
CA LEU A 46 32.04 10.40 -23.24
C LEU A 46 30.75 9.75 -23.77
N ALA A 47 30.86 8.83 -24.73
CA ALA A 47 29.70 8.11 -25.27
C ALA A 47 29.03 7.22 -24.20
N ALA A 48 29.83 6.47 -23.43
CA ALA A 48 29.32 5.65 -22.32
C ALA A 48 28.64 6.51 -21.24
N SER A 49 29.24 7.64 -20.86
CA SER A 49 28.65 8.59 -19.90
C SER A 49 27.33 9.18 -20.40
N ALA A 50 27.22 9.54 -21.68
CA ALA A 50 25.99 10.05 -22.27
C ALA A 50 24.87 9.00 -22.27
N VAL A 51 25.19 7.74 -22.59
CA VAL A 51 24.23 6.62 -22.54
C VAL A 51 23.78 6.34 -21.10
N LEU A 52 24.70 6.31 -20.13
CA LEU A 52 24.38 6.13 -18.71
C LEU A 52 23.49 7.26 -18.17
N ALA A 53 23.79 8.51 -18.52
CA ALA A 53 22.97 9.65 -18.13
C ALA A 53 21.56 9.62 -18.77
N ALA A 54 21.46 9.28 -20.06
CA ALA A 54 20.17 9.13 -20.73
C ALA A 54 19.35 7.98 -20.13
N ALA A 55 19.98 6.85 -19.79
CA ALA A 55 19.35 5.72 -19.13
C ALA A 55 18.87 6.08 -17.71
N SER A 56 19.67 6.82 -16.93
CA SER A 56 19.24 7.26 -15.59
C SER A 56 18.05 8.23 -15.66
N VAL A 57 18.04 9.16 -16.62
CA VAL A 57 16.90 10.09 -16.80
C VAL A 57 15.65 9.33 -17.26
N GLY A 58 15.77 8.45 -18.25
CA GLY A 58 14.66 7.63 -18.76
C GLY A 58 14.04 6.71 -17.70
N ALA A 59 14.87 6.08 -16.86
CA ALA A 59 14.39 5.29 -15.72
C ALA A 59 13.78 6.17 -14.60
N SER A 60 14.33 7.36 -14.37
CA SER A 60 13.83 8.29 -13.34
C SER A 60 12.49 8.95 -13.66
N GLY A 61 11.98 8.82 -14.89
CA GLY A 61 10.65 9.32 -15.26
C GLY A 61 9.51 8.76 -14.38
N GLN A 62 9.70 7.57 -13.80
CA GLN A 62 8.77 6.98 -12.82
C GLN A 62 9.05 7.44 -11.37
N ILE A 63 10.26 7.94 -11.08
CA ILE A 63 10.65 8.49 -9.77
C ILE A 63 10.14 9.93 -9.60
N LEU A 64 10.02 10.67 -10.72
CA LEU A 64 9.44 12.02 -10.79
C LEU A 64 7.97 12.03 -11.22
N GLY A 65 7.30 10.87 -11.20
CA GLY A 65 5.84 10.81 -11.29
C GLY A 65 5.20 11.57 -10.11
N PRO A 66 3.93 11.99 -10.22
CA PRO A 66 3.26 12.70 -9.13
C PRO A 66 3.26 11.83 -7.86
N LEU A 67 3.88 12.34 -6.78
CA LEU A 67 3.91 11.69 -5.46
C LEU A 67 2.51 11.56 -4.84
N ILE A 68 1.51 12.22 -5.41
CA ILE A 68 0.11 12.09 -5.06
C ILE A 68 -0.49 11.00 -5.97
N PRO A 69 -0.92 9.86 -5.41
CA PRO A 69 -1.57 8.81 -6.19
C PRO A 69 -2.84 9.33 -6.89
N PRO A 70 -3.26 8.75 -8.01
CA PRO A 70 -4.49 9.16 -8.69
C PRO A 70 -5.70 8.86 -7.80
N ARG A 71 -6.57 9.86 -7.58
CA ARG A 71 -7.87 9.65 -6.94
C ARG A 71 -8.84 9.00 -7.93
N LEU A 72 -9.58 8.00 -7.46
CA LEU A 72 -10.78 7.50 -8.11
C LEU A 72 -11.83 8.63 -8.21
N PRO A 73 -12.61 8.68 -9.29
CA PRO A 73 -13.58 9.74 -9.50
C PRO A 73 -14.72 9.70 -8.46
N SER A 74 -15.43 10.82 -8.33
CA SER A 74 -16.76 10.83 -7.71
C SER A 74 -17.72 9.94 -8.53
N GLN A 75 -18.74 9.39 -7.86
CA GLN A 75 -19.66 8.41 -8.43
C GLN A 75 -18.99 7.07 -8.84
N THR A 76 -17.92 6.68 -8.17
CA THR A 76 -17.31 5.35 -8.35
C THR A 76 -18.23 4.27 -7.76
N LEU A 77 -18.47 3.20 -8.52
CA LEU A 77 -19.22 2.03 -8.07
C LEU A 77 -18.55 1.38 -6.86
N ILE A 78 -19.35 1.08 -5.82
CA ILE A 78 -18.85 0.49 -4.56
C ILE A 78 -18.60 -1.03 -4.71
N GLY A 79 -19.21 -1.69 -5.69
CA GLY A 79 -19.14 -3.14 -5.87
C GLY A 79 -20.31 -3.91 -5.25
N THR A 80 -21.34 -3.20 -4.77
CA THR A 80 -22.60 -3.76 -4.27
C THR A 80 -23.77 -2.85 -4.64
N ASP A 81 -24.99 -3.32 -4.41
CA ASP A 81 -26.25 -2.65 -4.70
C ASP A 81 -27.18 -2.67 -3.48
N THR A 82 -28.24 -1.87 -3.53
CA THR A 82 -29.22 -1.76 -2.42
C THR A 82 -29.95 -3.07 -2.14
N THR A 83 -30.31 -3.84 -3.18
CA THR A 83 -31.09 -5.09 -3.04
C THR A 83 -30.25 -6.21 -2.44
N THR A 84 -28.96 -6.31 -2.78
CA THR A 84 -28.04 -7.29 -2.22
C THR A 84 -27.85 -7.09 -0.71
N LEU A 85 -27.64 -5.84 -0.28
CA LEU A 85 -27.48 -5.51 1.14
C LEU A 85 -28.79 -5.67 1.92
N GLU A 86 -29.94 -5.37 1.31
CA GLU A 86 -31.27 -5.58 1.93
C GLU A 86 -31.59 -7.06 2.09
N SER A 87 -31.42 -7.85 1.04
CA SER A 87 -31.61 -9.31 1.09
C SER A 87 -30.66 -9.95 2.11
N GLY A 88 -29.45 -9.40 2.26
CA GLY A 88 -28.48 -9.78 3.28
C GLY A 88 -28.90 -9.40 4.70
N TYR A 89 -29.75 -8.38 4.88
CA TYR A 89 -30.34 -8.00 6.16
C TYR A 89 -31.53 -8.91 6.48
N ASP A 90 -32.51 -8.99 5.58
CA ASP A 90 -33.70 -9.84 5.73
C ASP A 90 -33.35 -11.31 6.00
N GLY A 91 -32.35 -11.85 5.31
CA GLY A 91 -31.85 -13.20 5.56
C GLY A 91 -31.29 -13.38 6.97
N ALA A 92 -30.63 -12.36 7.53
CA ALA A 92 -30.11 -12.39 8.90
C ALA A 92 -31.22 -12.15 9.95
N VAL A 93 -32.27 -11.38 9.63
CA VAL A 93 -33.49 -11.28 10.44
C VAL A 93 -34.18 -12.65 10.51
N ALA A 94 -34.46 -13.26 9.35
CA ALA A 94 -35.17 -14.53 9.24
C ALA A 94 -34.43 -15.72 9.88
N ALA A 95 -33.09 -15.68 9.85
CA ALA A 95 -32.24 -16.68 10.52
C ALA A 95 -32.01 -16.43 12.02
N GLY A 96 -32.44 -15.27 12.56
CA GLY A 96 -32.13 -14.88 13.95
C GLY A 96 -30.65 -14.61 14.21
N THR A 97 -29.87 -14.25 13.19
CA THR A 97 -28.40 -14.12 13.27
C THR A 97 -27.87 -12.68 13.34
N LEU A 98 -28.76 -11.66 13.27
CA LEU A 98 -28.41 -10.23 13.21
C LEU A 98 -27.29 -9.80 14.17
N TYR A 99 -27.37 -10.23 15.43
CA TYR A 99 -26.41 -9.87 16.48
C TYR A 99 -25.44 -11.01 16.83
N THR A 100 -25.80 -12.28 16.62
CA THR A 100 -24.92 -13.43 16.97
C THR A 100 -23.73 -13.54 16.02
N ASP A 101 -23.92 -13.27 14.72
CA ASP A 101 -22.82 -13.16 13.76
C ASP A 101 -21.81 -12.09 14.21
N LEU A 102 -22.31 -10.90 14.57
CA LEU A 102 -21.48 -9.79 15.02
C LEU A 102 -20.73 -10.08 16.33
N LEU A 103 -21.39 -10.71 17.30
CA LEU A 103 -20.75 -11.13 18.56
C LEU A 103 -19.66 -12.20 18.34
N SER A 104 -19.77 -12.99 17.26
CA SER A 104 -18.72 -13.94 16.85
C SER A 104 -17.58 -13.31 16.02
N GLY A 105 -17.65 -11.99 15.74
CA GLY A 105 -16.68 -11.29 14.89
C GLY A 105 -16.84 -11.55 13.39
N LYS A 106 -17.94 -12.19 12.96
CA LYS A 106 -18.25 -12.43 11.55
C LYS A 106 -18.78 -11.13 10.92
N VAL A 107 -18.29 -10.82 9.72
CA VAL A 107 -18.79 -9.70 8.91
C VAL A 107 -20.21 -10.04 8.45
N PRO A 108 -21.23 -9.20 8.71
CA PRO A 108 -22.60 -9.51 8.37
C PRO A 108 -22.87 -9.26 6.88
N SER A 109 -23.78 -10.06 6.31
CA SER A 109 -24.21 -10.03 4.91
C SER A 109 -24.80 -8.69 4.45
N TRP A 110 -25.29 -7.87 5.38
CA TRP A 110 -25.83 -6.54 5.14
C TRP A 110 -24.79 -5.41 5.22
N THR A 111 -23.50 -5.76 5.19
CA THR A 111 -22.39 -4.81 5.07
C THR A 111 -21.44 -5.21 3.95
N HIS A 112 -20.75 -4.22 3.37
CA HIS A 112 -19.76 -4.46 2.31
C HIS A 112 -18.55 -3.53 2.49
N PHE A 113 -17.35 -4.08 2.39
CA PHE A 113 -16.11 -3.30 2.44
C PHE A 113 -15.63 -2.93 1.02
N PHE A 114 -15.21 -1.68 0.83
CA PHE A 114 -14.72 -1.17 -0.45
C PHE A 114 -13.54 -0.20 -0.26
N TYR A 115 -12.89 0.19 -1.34
CA TYR A 115 -11.77 1.16 -1.33
C TYR A 115 -12.12 2.40 -2.15
N TRP A 116 -12.04 3.58 -1.52
CA TRP A 116 -12.27 4.90 -2.15
C TRP A 116 -11.78 6.02 -1.20
N PRO A 117 -11.28 7.18 -1.66
CA PRO A 117 -11.07 7.63 -3.04
C PRO A 117 -9.77 7.10 -3.68
N PHE A 118 -9.11 6.13 -3.06
CA PHE A 118 -7.96 5.43 -3.62
C PHE A 118 -8.21 3.92 -3.53
N ASP A 119 -7.59 3.16 -4.42
CA ASP A 119 -7.63 1.70 -4.35
C ASP A 119 -6.72 1.14 -3.23
N SER A 120 -6.76 -0.18 -3.05
CA SER A 120 -6.03 -0.90 -2.01
C SER A 120 -4.50 -0.90 -2.16
N THR A 121 -3.96 -0.57 -3.33
CA THR A 121 -2.50 -0.51 -3.58
C THR A 121 -1.88 0.74 -2.97
N VAL A 122 -2.67 1.81 -2.78
CA VAL A 122 -2.20 3.09 -2.24
C VAL A 122 -2.02 3.02 -0.73
N SER A 123 -3.03 2.54 0.01
CA SER A 123 -2.98 2.45 1.47
C SER A 123 -4.16 1.63 2.02
N PRO A 124 -3.96 0.81 3.09
CA PRO A 124 -5.06 0.11 3.77
C PRO A 124 -6.05 1.07 4.44
N TYR A 125 -5.67 2.34 4.69
CA TYR A 125 -6.50 3.32 5.40
C TYR A 125 -7.61 3.95 4.53
N TYR A 126 -7.61 3.72 3.21
CA TYR A 126 -8.72 4.10 2.32
C TYR A 126 -9.80 3.02 2.19
N LYS A 127 -9.75 2.00 3.06
CA LYS A 127 -10.82 1.04 3.23
C LYS A 127 -12.02 1.71 3.92
N ASN A 128 -13.20 1.48 3.35
CA ASN A 128 -14.48 1.95 3.84
C ASN A 128 -15.43 0.76 4.04
N VAL A 129 -16.51 0.97 4.79
CA VAL A 129 -17.63 0.02 4.89
C VAL A 129 -18.92 0.75 4.54
N VAL A 130 -19.79 0.11 3.77
CA VAL A 130 -21.20 0.49 3.62
C VAL A 130 -22.05 -0.51 4.43
N CYS A 131 -23.05 0.00 5.12
CA CYS A 131 -23.95 -0.76 5.98
C CYS A 131 -25.41 -0.41 5.63
N ARG A 132 -26.25 -1.42 5.41
CA ARG A 132 -27.71 -1.29 5.60
C ARG A 132 -27.95 -1.04 7.09
N LEU A 133 -28.64 0.02 7.46
CA LEU A 133 -28.92 0.32 8.86
C LEU A 133 -30.04 -0.58 9.40
N PRO A 134 -29.87 -1.27 10.53
CA PRO A 134 -30.90 -2.17 11.09
C PRO A 134 -32.15 -1.42 11.58
N ASP A 135 -33.31 -2.08 11.58
CA ASP A 135 -34.57 -1.47 12.01
C ASP A 135 -34.97 -1.83 13.45
N PRO A 136 -35.48 -0.88 14.25
CA PRO A 136 -35.51 0.56 14.01
C PRO A 136 -34.17 1.23 14.37
N VAL A 137 -33.56 1.96 13.42
CA VAL A 137 -32.40 2.82 13.72
C VAL A 137 -32.85 4.22 14.12
N GLN A 138 -32.26 4.77 15.18
CA GLN A 138 -32.33 6.19 15.48
C GLN A 138 -31.22 6.93 14.74
N LEU A 139 -31.60 7.68 13.71
CA LEU A 139 -30.72 8.65 13.05
C LEU A 139 -30.54 9.88 13.94
N THR A 140 -29.36 10.49 13.88
CA THR A 140 -29.07 11.76 14.57
C THR A 140 -28.90 12.87 13.54
N SER A 141 -28.78 14.13 13.97
CA SER A 141 -28.40 15.24 13.08
C SER A 141 -27.02 15.06 12.44
N MET A 142 -26.24 14.10 12.93
CA MET A 142 -24.90 13.73 12.46
C MET A 142 -24.95 12.59 11.42
N SER A 143 -26.12 11.99 11.15
CA SER A 143 -26.29 10.86 10.24
C SER A 143 -26.35 11.31 8.77
N ASN A 144 -25.42 10.82 7.94
CA ASN A 144 -25.45 10.98 6.48
C ASN A 144 -25.98 9.70 5.82
N ALA A 145 -27.27 9.39 6.07
CA ALA A 145 -27.90 8.18 5.56
C ALA A 145 -28.53 8.40 4.18
N PHE A 146 -28.07 7.64 3.18
CA PHE A 146 -28.80 7.50 1.92
C PHE A 146 -30.07 6.69 2.16
N THR A 147 -31.22 7.20 1.70
CA THR A 147 -32.50 6.49 1.72
C THR A 147 -32.84 6.07 0.30
N ALA A 148 -32.99 4.76 0.08
CA ALA A 148 -33.43 4.19 -1.18
C ALA A 148 -34.94 4.40 -1.40
N PRO A 149 -35.47 4.21 -2.63
CA PRO A 149 -36.87 4.51 -2.96
C PRO A 149 -37.93 3.71 -2.17
N ASP A 150 -37.54 2.55 -1.63
CA ASP A 150 -38.33 1.69 -0.74
C ASP A 150 -38.34 2.16 0.73
N GLY A 151 -37.52 3.15 1.07
CA GLY A 151 -37.34 3.69 2.42
C GLY A 151 -36.12 3.14 3.15
N THR A 152 -35.49 2.08 2.63
CA THR A 152 -34.31 1.41 3.20
C THR A 152 -33.13 2.36 3.34
N LYS A 153 -32.37 2.24 4.45
CA LYS A 153 -31.34 3.22 4.81
C LYS A 153 -29.95 2.63 4.79
N PHE A 154 -29.03 3.35 4.17
CA PHE A 154 -27.63 2.98 4.02
C PHE A 154 -26.72 4.10 4.51
N VAL A 155 -25.65 3.74 5.19
CA VAL A 155 -24.58 4.65 5.60
C VAL A 155 -23.24 4.06 5.20
N ALA A 156 -22.24 4.91 5.01
CA ALA A 156 -20.88 4.43 4.79
C ALA A 156 -19.85 5.30 5.52
N TYR A 157 -18.78 4.65 5.97
CA TYR A 157 -17.71 5.26 6.74
C TYR A 157 -16.35 4.78 6.27
N ASN A 158 -15.35 5.64 6.37
CA ASN A 158 -13.97 5.19 6.40
C ASN A 158 -13.71 4.43 7.70
N VAL A 159 -13.08 3.25 7.60
CA VAL A 159 -12.91 2.38 8.79
C VAL A 159 -11.61 2.64 9.55
N THR A 160 -10.84 3.69 9.22
CA THR A 160 -9.63 4.05 9.96
C THR A 160 -10.00 4.74 11.27
N CYS A 161 -9.85 4.03 12.39
CA CYS A 161 -10.09 4.52 13.75
C CYS A 161 -9.34 5.82 14.04
N VAL A 162 -10.02 6.84 14.55
CA VAL A 162 -9.42 8.17 14.81
C VAL A 162 -8.42 8.19 15.97
N HIS A 163 -8.41 7.15 16.82
CA HIS A 163 -7.47 7.02 17.94
C HIS A 163 -6.04 6.70 17.45
N LEU A 164 -5.82 5.48 16.96
CA LEU A 164 -4.51 4.99 16.51
C LEU A 164 -4.60 4.20 15.19
N ARG A 165 -5.54 4.57 14.31
CA ARG A 165 -5.64 4.16 12.89
C ARG A 165 -5.84 2.67 12.59
N CYS A 166 -6.04 1.82 13.60
CA CYS A 166 -6.54 0.46 13.38
C CYS A 166 -7.86 0.46 12.59
N LEU A 167 -8.09 -0.58 11.78
CA LEU A 167 -9.33 -0.71 11.01
C LEU A 167 -10.46 -1.20 11.93
N VAL A 168 -11.58 -0.50 11.94
CA VAL A 168 -12.81 -0.91 12.65
C VAL A 168 -13.63 -1.88 11.80
N ASN A 169 -14.36 -2.78 12.45
CA ASN A 169 -15.28 -3.71 11.78
C ASN A 169 -16.71 -3.53 12.31
N PRO A 170 -17.76 -3.89 11.54
CA PRO A 170 -19.09 -4.09 12.08
C PRO A 170 -19.06 -5.00 13.32
N GLY A 171 -19.80 -4.62 14.35
CA GLY A 171 -19.86 -5.32 15.63
C GLY A 171 -21.14 -4.98 16.39
N TYR A 172 -21.32 -5.60 17.55
CA TYR A 172 -22.49 -5.40 18.42
C TYR A 172 -22.01 -5.21 19.86
N ALA A 173 -22.66 -4.33 20.61
CA ALA A 173 -22.22 -3.95 21.95
C ALA A 173 -23.36 -4.05 22.96
N GLY A 174 -23.13 -4.83 24.02
CA GLY A 174 -24.13 -5.15 25.03
C GLY A 174 -24.71 -6.56 24.83
N PRO A 175 -25.69 -6.95 25.67
CA PRO A 175 -26.37 -8.24 25.54
C PRO A 175 -27.16 -8.32 24.23
N ALA A 176 -27.32 -9.54 23.70
CA ALA A 176 -28.21 -9.82 22.58
C ALA A 176 -29.57 -9.12 22.74
N GLU A 177 -30.12 -8.60 21.63
CA GLU A 177 -31.44 -7.94 21.51
C GLU A 177 -31.62 -6.61 22.28
N ALA A 178 -30.81 -6.34 23.31
CA ALA A 178 -30.86 -5.10 24.11
C ALA A 178 -29.58 -4.24 24.02
N GLY A 179 -28.62 -4.66 23.19
CA GLY A 179 -27.42 -3.90 22.84
C GLY A 179 -27.60 -3.01 21.62
N GLU A 180 -26.50 -2.45 21.13
CA GLU A 180 -26.51 -1.54 19.96
C GLU A 180 -25.48 -1.97 18.91
N PHE A 181 -25.83 -1.78 17.64
CA PHE A 181 -24.93 -2.00 16.51
C PHE A 181 -23.82 -0.94 16.46
N ARG A 182 -22.59 -1.39 16.21
CA ARG A 182 -21.37 -0.58 16.29
C ARG A 182 -20.44 -0.82 15.11
N LEU A 183 -19.51 0.11 14.95
CA LEU A 183 -18.20 -0.18 14.37
C LEU A 183 -17.20 -0.27 15.52
N GLN A 184 -16.48 -1.38 15.65
CA GLN A 184 -15.61 -1.69 16.79
C GLN A 184 -14.14 -1.78 16.36
N CYS A 185 -13.27 -1.08 17.09
CA CYS A 185 -11.82 -1.10 16.93
C CYS A 185 -11.23 -2.27 17.75
N PRO A 186 -10.65 -3.30 17.12
CA PRO A 186 -10.15 -4.48 17.83
C PRO A 186 -8.89 -4.20 18.67
N CYS A 187 -8.15 -3.12 18.39
CA CYS A 187 -6.87 -2.84 19.05
C CYS A 187 -7.01 -2.34 20.49
N HIS A 188 -7.96 -1.44 20.74
CA HIS A 188 -8.09 -0.71 22.02
C HIS A 188 -9.55 -0.54 22.46
N GLY A 189 -10.48 -1.28 21.87
CA GLY A 189 -11.90 -1.26 22.26
C GLY A 189 -12.66 0.03 21.94
N SER A 190 -12.13 0.95 21.13
CA SER A 190 -12.88 2.13 20.68
C SER A 190 -14.11 1.71 19.87
N GLN A 191 -15.29 2.22 20.21
CA GLN A 191 -16.53 1.88 19.53
C GLN A 191 -17.22 3.13 19.00
N TYR A 192 -17.82 3.00 17.82
CA TYR A 192 -18.52 4.06 17.12
C TYR A 192 -19.95 3.61 16.83
N ARG A 193 -20.91 4.53 16.97
CA ARG A 193 -22.31 4.29 16.65
C ARG A 193 -22.47 4.08 15.14
N ILE A 194 -23.21 3.06 14.73
CA ILE A 194 -23.35 2.76 13.29
C ILE A 194 -24.16 3.82 12.52
N SER A 195 -25.09 4.53 13.18
CA SER A 195 -25.96 5.51 12.51
C SER A 195 -25.30 6.85 12.18
N ASP A 196 -24.21 7.23 12.84
CA ASP A 196 -23.48 8.48 12.55
C ASP A 196 -21.95 8.38 12.61
N GLY A 197 -21.36 7.30 13.11
CA GLY A 197 -19.92 7.13 13.27
C GLY A 197 -19.32 7.90 14.44
N VAL A 198 -20.14 8.43 15.36
CA VAL A 198 -19.68 9.14 16.58
C VAL A 198 -19.06 8.14 17.57
N PRO A 199 -17.92 8.44 18.23
CA PRO A 199 -17.36 7.56 19.24
C PRO A 199 -18.27 7.52 20.47
N VAL A 200 -18.42 6.35 21.09
CA VAL A 200 -19.34 6.12 22.22
C VAL A 200 -18.76 5.25 23.34
N ALA A 201 -17.59 4.64 23.13
CA ALA A 201 -16.84 3.92 24.16
C ALA A 201 -15.35 3.80 23.79
N GLY A 202 -14.50 3.60 24.80
CA GLY A 202 -13.06 3.41 24.65
C GLY A 202 -12.32 4.69 24.24
N PRO A 203 -11.00 4.63 23.97
CA PRO A 203 -10.14 5.81 23.99
C PRO A 203 -10.45 6.88 22.94
N ALA A 204 -11.16 6.56 21.84
CA ALA A 204 -11.65 7.58 20.92
C ALA A 204 -12.78 8.44 21.52
N PHE A 205 -13.62 7.85 22.37
CA PHE A 205 -14.63 8.57 23.15
C PHE A 205 -14.01 9.26 24.37
N ASP A 206 -13.17 8.54 25.13
CA ASP A 206 -12.60 9.06 26.38
C ASP A 206 -11.69 10.29 26.16
N LEU A 207 -11.04 10.38 24.99
CA LEU A 207 -10.23 11.52 24.57
C LEU A 207 -11.02 12.60 23.78
N GLY A 208 -12.34 12.43 23.62
CA GLY A 208 -13.19 13.37 22.88
C GLY A 208 -12.83 13.53 21.41
N LEU A 209 -12.39 12.44 20.75
CA LEU A 209 -11.98 12.48 19.35
C LEU A 209 -13.18 12.60 18.40
N LEU A 210 -12.87 12.94 17.15
CA LEU A 210 -13.86 13.20 16.12
C LEU A 210 -14.58 11.91 15.65
N PRO A 211 -15.83 12.01 15.16
CA PRO A 211 -16.49 10.91 14.46
C PRO A 211 -15.71 10.39 13.25
N LEU A 212 -15.94 9.12 12.90
CA LEU A 212 -15.37 8.52 11.69
C LEU A 212 -15.75 9.34 10.44
N PRO A 213 -14.84 9.45 9.44
CA PRO A 213 -15.17 10.09 8.19
C PRO A 213 -16.32 9.37 7.50
N GLN A 214 -17.28 10.13 7.00
CA GLN A 214 -18.47 9.62 6.31
C GLN A 214 -18.25 9.60 4.81
N ILE A 215 -18.71 8.55 4.14
CA ILE A 215 -18.79 8.51 2.68
C ILE A 215 -20.23 8.86 2.29
N THR A 216 -20.40 9.95 1.55
CA THR A 216 -21.70 10.28 0.95
C THR A 216 -22.00 9.27 -0.14
N LEU A 217 -23.11 8.54 0.03
CA LEU A 217 -23.60 7.54 -0.90
C LEU A 217 -24.59 8.15 -1.90
N GLY A 218 -24.70 7.50 -3.04
CA GLY A 218 -25.85 7.61 -3.93
C GLY A 218 -26.04 6.32 -4.72
N VAL A 219 -26.84 6.39 -5.77
CA VAL A 219 -27.03 5.30 -6.73
C VAL A 219 -26.63 5.72 -8.14
N ASP A 220 -26.33 4.72 -8.97
CA ASP A 220 -26.09 4.87 -10.41
C ASP A 220 -27.35 5.28 -11.19
N SER A 221 -27.23 5.40 -12.51
CA SER A 221 -28.34 5.74 -13.40
C SER A 221 -29.45 4.68 -13.44
N THR A 222 -29.21 3.43 -13.02
CA THR A 222 -30.25 2.41 -12.86
C THR A 222 -31.00 2.49 -11.52
N GLY A 223 -30.50 3.30 -10.58
CA GLY A 223 -31.08 3.48 -9.25
C GLY A 223 -30.81 2.33 -8.28
N LYS A 224 -29.84 1.45 -8.57
CA LYS A 224 -29.58 0.22 -7.80
C LYS A 224 -28.16 0.10 -7.28
N GLN A 225 -27.16 0.31 -8.15
CA GLN A 225 -25.76 0.14 -7.77
C GLN A 225 -25.35 1.30 -6.87
N LEU A 226 -24.78 1.00 -5.70
CA LEU A 226 -24.33 2.03 -4.77
C LEU A 226 -23.03 2.67 -5.29
N VAL A 227 -22.95 3.99 -5.21
CA VAL A 227 -21.78 4.79 -5.61
C VAL A 227 -21.26 5.66 -4.47
N ALA A 228 -19.94 5.83 -4.41
CA ALA A 228 -19.28 6.78 -3.52
C ALA A 228 -19.17 8.16 -4.18
N ILE A 229 -19.75 9.18 -3.57
CA ILE A 229 -19.81 10.56 -4.13
C ILE A 229 -18.72 11.45 -3.51
N ALA A 230 -18.64 11.48 -2.18
CA ALA A 230 -17.76 12.37 -1.42
C ALA A 230 -17.32 11.72 -0.10
N ILE A 231 -16.25 12.23 0.51
CA ILE A 231 -15.85 11.93 1.89
C ILE A 231 -15.92 13.20 2.73
N ASN A 232 -16.60 13.13 3.88
CA ASN A 232 -16.63 14.18 4.90
C ASN A 232 -15.74 13.75 6.07
N GLY A 233 -14.66 14.50 6.31
CA GLY A 233 -13.59 14.15 7.26
C GLY A 233 -12.37 13.50 6.60
N GLU A 234 -11.31 13.29 7.38
CA GLU A 234 -10.03 12.73 6.92
C GLU A 234 -9.75 11.37 7.60
N PRO A 235 -9.39 10.30 6.85
CA PRO A 235 -9.07 8.97 7.40
C PRO A 235 -8.08 9.00 8.56
N GLY A 236 -8.50 8.44 9.70
CA GLY A 236 -7.66 8.40 10.91
C GLY A 236 -7.43 9.76 11.59
N VAL A 237 -8.26 10.75 11.28
CA VAL A 237 -8.40 12.03 12.02
C VAL A 237 -9.88 12.28 12.38
N GLY A 238 -10.80 11.99 11.44
CA GLY A 238 -12.25 12.14 11.62
C GLY A 238 -12.85 13.37 10.94
N ARG A 239 -14.12 13.67 11.24
CA ARG A 239 -14.87 14.84 10.75
C ARG A 239 -15.17 15.84 11.88
N THR A 240 -15.04 17.13 11.63
CA THR A 240 -15.18 18.20 12.65
C THR A 240 -16.61 18.68 12.89
N GLN A 241 -17.57 18.14 12.12
CA GLN A 241 -19.02 18.31 12.26
C GLN A 241 -19.64 16.94 12.00
#